data_AF-A0A3C1FS87-F1
#
_entry.id   AF-A0A3C1FS87-F1
#
_cell.length_a   1.000
_cell.length_b   1.000
_cell.length_c   1.000
_cell.angle_alpha   90.00
_cell.angle_beta   90.00
_cell.angle_gamma   90.00
#
_symmetry.space_group_name_H-M   'P 1'
#
loop_
_entity.id
_entity.type
_entity.pdbx_description
1 polymer ?
#
loop_
_entity_poly.entity_id
_entity_poly.type
_entity_poly.pdbx_seq_one_letter_code
_entity_poly.pdbx_strand_id
1 'polypeptide(L)'
;PVYGQPAGGGTIGGVLSCNSAGPRRFKAGAARDHFLGVHALSGRGETFKAGGKVVKNVTGYDLCKLLAGAHGTLAVMTELTLKTLPRPAATETLILYDLEDAAGLAALRRAAQSPLELSGLAHLPAATSKSGRAETRFRAEGPPSSVRERINSLATLIGSLGETTREDGTEAEAGWCAVGDAQPLRDADTHLWRVALPPTDAARVAAQSGAKRWYYDWGGGLIWLAGGDAHTIRGALGACGGHATLFRASAAMRRQVPVFQPQSAALAALEERVRKGFDPECILNPGRMQPRPAAAATR
;
A
#
# COMPACT_ATOMS: atom_id res chain seq x y z
N PRO A 1 -13.68 6.46 1.20
CA PRO A 1 -13.15 5.44 0.27
C PRO A 1 -11.95 5.92 -0.56
N VAL A 2 -10.87 5.15 -0.51
CA VAL A 2 -9.51 5.54 -0.95
C VAL A 2 -9.40 5.85 -2.45
N TYR A 3 -10.25 5.22 -3.26
CA TYR A 3 -10.28 5.40 -4.73
C TYR A 3 -11.38 6.36 -5.22
N GLY A 4 -12.09 7.04 -4.32
CA GLY A 4 -13.16 7.98 -4.69
C GLY A 4 -14.50 7.33 -5.10
N GLN A 5 -14.67 6.03 -4.88
CA GLN A 5 -15.92 5.26 -5.10
C GLN A 5 -16.62 4.99 -3.78
N PRO A 6 -17.95 4.83 -3.67
CA PRO A 6 -18.62 4.57 -2.37
C PRO A 6 -17.98 3.46 -1.52
N ALA A 7 -18.12 3.56 -0.19
CA ALA A 7 -17.66 2.50 0.72
C ALA A 7 -18.37 1.17 0.40
N GLY A 8 -17.69 0.04 0.62
CA GLY A 8 -18.24 -1.29 0.35
C GLY A 8 -18.16 -1.78 -1.11
N GLY A 9 -17.75 -0.93 -2.06
CA GLY A 9 -17.61 -1.32 -3.47
C GLY A 9 -16.32 -2.09 -3.83
N GLY A 10 -15.47 -2.41 -2.86
CA GLY A 10 -14.22 -3.13 -3.10
C GLY A 10 -14.45 -4.63 -3.30
N THR A 11 -13.77 -5.24 -4.27
CA THR A 11 -13.81 -6.68 -4.51
C THR A 11 -12.43 -7.31 -4.31
N ILE A 12 -12.40 -8.61 -4.01
CA ILE A 12 -11.15 -9.35 -3.87
C ILE A 12 -10.33 -9.38 -5.17
N GLY A 13 -10.99 -9.42 -6.33
CA GLY A 13 -10.33 -9.28 -7.64
C GLY A 13 -9.68 -7.90 -7.81
N GLY A 14 -10.32 -6.84 -7.33
CA GLY A 14 -9.75 -5.49 -7.30
C GLY A 14 -8.53 -5.38 -6.37
N VAL A 15 -8.60 -6.00 -5.19
CA VAL A 15 -7.48 -6.07 -4.22
C VAL A 15 -6.25 -6.73 -4.85
N LEU A 16 -6.43 -7.87 -5.54
CA LEU A 16 -5.35 -8.54 -6.28
C LEU A 16 -4.86 -7.72 -7.47
N SER A 17 -5.78 -7.18 -8.28
CA SER A 17 -5.44 -6.39 -9.48
C SER A 17 -4.65 -5.14 -9.15
N CYS A 18 -4.86 -4.54 -7.97
CA CYS A 18 -4.09 -3.39 -7.49
C CYS A 18 -2.91 -3.77 -6.60
N ASN A 19 -2.69 -5.07 -6.36
CA ASN A 19 -1.78 -5.62 -5.36
C ASN A 19 -1.82 -4.84 -4.03
N SER A 20 -3.03 -4.63 -3.52
CA SER A 20 -3.25 -3.83 -2.32
C SER A 20 -2.63 -4.50 -1.09
N ALA A 21 -2.13 -3.69 -0.17
CA ALA A 21 -1.57 -4.15 1.09
C ALA A 21 -1.91 -3.12 2.18
N GLY A 22 -2.30 -3.60 3.34
CA GLY A 22 -2.57 -2.78 4.52
C GLY A 22 -1.38 -2.72 5.48
N PRO A 23 -1.59 -2.21 6.70
CA PRO A 23 -0.52 -2.00 7.69
C PRO A 23 0.20 -3.29 8.13
N ARG A 24 -0.40 -4.46 7.87
CA ARG A 24 0.20 -5.78 8.17
C ARG A 24 1.30 -6.19 7.19
N ARG A 25 1.56 -5.42 6.10
CA ARG A 25 2.30 -5.91 4.92
C ARG A 25 3.63 -6.57 5.23
N PHE A 26 4.44 -5.98 6.09
CA PHE A 26 5.79 -6.51 6.38
C PHE A 26 5.75 -7.81 7.19
N LYS A 27 4.64 -8.13 7.88
CA LYS A 27 4.45 -9.38 8.62
C LYS A 27 3.65 -10.42 7.83
N ALA A 28 2.60 -9.99 7.12
CA ALA A 28 1.64 -10.87 6.45
C ALA A 28 1.83 -10.98 4.93
N GLY A 29 2.56 -10.06 4.31
CA GLY A 29 2.69 -9.94 2.85
C GLY A 29 1.66 -8.99 2.22
N ALA A 30 1.78 -8.79 0.91
CA ALA A 30 0.80 -8.08 0.08
C ALA A 30 -0.22 -9.06 -0.52
N ALA A 31 -1.30 -8.57 -1.14
CA ALA A 31 -2.30 -9.43 -1.79
C ALA A 31 -1.68 -10.45 -2.77
N ARG A 32 -0.62 -10.04 -3.50
CA ARG A 32 0.19 -10.91 -4.36
C ARG A 32 0.74 -12.15 -3.64
N ASP A 33 1.10 -12.04 -2.37
CA ASP A 33 1.71 -13.14 -1.58
C ASP A 33 0.69 -14.19 -1.14
N HIS A 34 -0.59 -13.83 -1.18
CA HIS A 34 -1.70 -14.73 -0.92
C HIS A 34 -2.29 -15.34 -2.18
N PHE A 35 -1.86 -14.91 -3.37
CA PHE A 35 -2.43 -15.34 -4.64
C PHE A 35 -1.83 -16.68 -5.09
N LEU A 36 -2.59 -17.76 -4.94
CA LEU A 36 -2.12 -19.13 -5.21
C LEU A 36 -2.54 -19.65 -6.59
N GLY A 37 -3.71 -19.23 -7.08
CA GLY A 37 -4.23 -19.73 -8.35
C GLY A 37 -5.37 -18.89 -8.89
N VAL A 38 -5.62 -18.97 -10.19
CA VAL A 38 -6.58 -18.15 -10.91
C VAL A 38 -7.18 -18.90 -12.10
N HIS A 39 -8.46 -18.68 -12.37
CA HIS A 39 -9.05 -18.84 -13.69
C HIS A 39 -9.32 -17.45 -14.26
N ALA A 40 -8.91 -17.23 -15.50
CA ALA A 40 -9.00 -15.91 -16.13
C ALA A 40 -9.21 -15.99 -17.64
N LEU A 41 -9.65 -14.87 -18.23
CA LEU A 41 -9.83 -14.67 -19.65
C LEU A 41 -8.81 -13.64 -20.16
N SER A 42 -8.06 -13.97 -21.21
CA SER A 42 -7.13 -13.04 -21.86
C SER A 42 -7.87 -12.03 -22.76
N GLY A 43 -7.15 -11.03 -23.29
CA GLY A 43 -7.69 -10.09 -24.28
C GLY A 43 -8.01 -10.75 -25.63
N ARG A 44 -7.56 -11.99 -25.85
CA ARG A 44 -7.92 -12.82 -27.02
C ARG A 44 -9.27 -13.54 -26.85
N GLY A 45 -9.89 -13.45 -25.68
CA GLY A 45 -11.10 -14.21 -25.35
C GLY A 45 -10.84 -15.67 -25.00
N GLU A 46 -9.58 -16.03 -24.71
CA GLU A 46 -9.19 -17.39 -24.33
C GLU A 46 -9.19 -17.56 -22.81
N THR A 47 -9.76 -18.66 -22.32
CA THR A 47 -9.70 -18.99 -20.89
C THR A 47 -8.38 -19.68 -20.57
N PHE A 48 -7.80 -19.33 -19.42
CA PHE A 48 -6.60 -20.00 -18.91
C PHE A 48 -6.67 -20.18 -17.40
N LYS A 49 -5.88 -21.14 -16.92
CA LYS A 49 -5.67 -21.41 -15.51
C LYS A 49 -4.21 -21.23 -15.18
N ALA A 50 -3.92 -20.66 -14.02
CA ALA A 50 -2.56 -20.56 -13.51
C ALA A 50 -2.52 -20.78 -12.01
N GLY A 51 -1.38 -21.26 -11.51
CA GLY A 51 -1.21 -21.61 -10.12
C GLY A 51 -2.04 -22.84 -9.71
N GLY A 52 -2.35 -22.97 -8.43
CA GLY A 52 -3.13 -24.09 -7.91
C GLY A 52 -3.29 -24.06 -6.40
N LYS A 53 -4.05 -25.02 -5.85
CA LYS A 53 -4.28 -25.20 -4.41
C LYS A 53 -3.09 -25.91 -3.73
N VAL A 54 -1.87 -25.45 -4.00
CA VAL A 54 -0.63 -26.05 -3.49
C VAL A 54 0.26 -24.98 -2.87
N VAL A 55 0.95 -25.33 -1.79
CA VAL A 55 1.87 -24.41 -1.10
C VAL A 55 3.17 -24.23 -1.88
N LYS A 56 3.63 -25.28 -2.57
CA LYS A 56 4.80 -25.24 -3.45
C LYS A 56 4.35 -25.52 -4.87
N ASN A 57 4.57 -24.55 -5.74
CA ASN A 57 4.42 -24.71 -7.18
C ASN A 57 5.74 -24.28 -7.85
N VAL A 58 6.51 -25.27 -8.32
CA VAL A 58 7.84 -25.06 -8.91
C VAL A 58 7.87 -25.33 -10.42
N THR A 59 6.70 -25.49 -11.04
CA THR A 59 6.58 -25.76 -12.47
C THR A 59 6.04 -24.55 -13.22
N GLY A 60 6.75 -24.14 -14.26
CA GLY A 60 6.34 -23.04 -15.14
C GLY A 60 6.49 -21.64 -14.52
N TYR A 61 5.89 -20.65 -15.19
CA TYR A 61 5.91 -19.26 -14.76
C TYR A 61 4.79 -18.96 -13.76
N ASP A 62 5.09 -18.15 -12.74
CA ASP A 62 4.11 -17.72 -11.76
C ASP A 62 3.24 -16.56 -12.31
N LEU A 63 2.24 -16.91 -13.12
CA LEU A 63 1.32 -15.93 -13.71
C LEU A 63 0.43 -15.25 -12.65
N CYS A 64 0.20 -15.86 -11.49
CA CYS A 64 -0.53 -15.21 -10.40
C CYS A 64 0.21 -13.96 -9.93
N LYS A 65 1.54 -14.05 -9.80
CA LYS A 65 2.40 -12.92 -9.43
C LYS A 65 2.45 -11.84 -10.51
N LEU A 66 2.30 -12.22 -11.78
CA LEU A 66 2.22 -11.28 -12.90
C LEU A 66 0.89 -10.52 -12.92
N LEU A 67 -0.23 -11.22 -12.69
CA LEU A 67 -1.56 -10.62 -12.68
C LEU A 67 -1.80 -9.72 -11.46
N ALA A 68 -1.15 -10.01 -10.34
CA ALA A 68 -1.22 -9.15 -9.17
C ALA A 68 -0.54 -7.80 -9.42
N GLY A 69 -1.32 -6.72 -9.40
CA GLY A 69 -0.84 -5.38 -9.74
C GLY A 69 -0.95 -5.04 -11.23
N ALA A 70 -1.55 -5.90 -12.05
CA ALA A 70 -1.77 -5.63 -13.47
C ALA A 70 -2.93 -4.65 -13.75
N HIS A 71 -3.67 -4.23 -12.71
CA HIS A 71 -4.81 -3.32 -12.82
C HIS A 71 -5.83 -3.72 -13.90
N GLY A 72 -6.00 -5.03 -14.12
CA GLY A 72 -6.92 -5.60 -15.10
C GLY A 72 -6.51 -5.40 -16.57
N THR A 73 -5.25 -5.06 -16.87
CA THR A 73 -4.80 -4.84 -18.25
C THR A 73 -4.21 -6.08 -18.92
N LEU A 74 -4.19 -7.23 -18.24
CA LEU A 74 -3.67 -8.49 -18.79
C LEU A 74 -4.74 -9.56 -18.90
N ALA A 75 -5.70 -9.59 -17.98
CA ALA A 75 -6.77 -10.57 -17.99
C ALA A 75 -7.96 -10.13 -17.12
N VAL A 76 -9.13 -10.68 -17.41
CA VAL A 76 -10.30 -10.65 -16.52
C VAL A 76 -10.26 -11.90 -15.65
N MET A 77 -10.12 -11.74 -14.33
CA MET A 77 -10.08 -12.86 -13.39
C MET A 77 -11.51 -13.26 -12.98
N THR A 78 -11.86 -14.53 -13.13
CA THR A 78 -13.20 -15.06 -12.84
C THR A 78 -13.25 -15.89 -11.55
N GLU A 79 -12.20 -16.68 -11.29
CA GLU A 79 -12.05 -17.46 -10.06
C GLU A 79 -10.67 -17.25 -9.45
N LEU A 80 -10.63 -17.22 -8.11
CA LEU A 80 -9.41 -16.90 -7.36
C LEU A 80 -9.20 -17.93 -6.25
N THR A 81 -7.99 -18.46 -6.17
CA THR A 81 -7.53 -19.30 -5.05
C THR A 81 -6.55 -18.50 -4.21
N LEU A 82 -6.86 -18.38 -2.92
CA LEU A 82 -6.11 -17.57 -1.98
C LEU A 82 -5.63 -18.40 -0.79
N LYS A 83 -4.41 -18.12 -0.34
CA LYS A 83 -3.92 -18.56 0.97
C LYS A 83 -4.54 -17.66 2.04
N THR A 84 -5.24 -18.26 3.00
CA THR A 84 -5.71 -17.57 4.21
C THR A 84 -4.70 -17.75 5.34
N LEU A 85 -4.73 -16.83 6.31
CA LEU A 85 -3.96 -16.92 7.55
C LEU A 85 -4.95 -17.03 8.72
N PRO A 86 -4.58 -17.75 9.80
CA PRO A 86 -5.42 -17.78 10.99
C PRO A 86 -5.60 -16.37 11.56
N ARG A 87 -6.81 -16.09 12.07
CA ARG A 87 -7.07 -14.86 12.84
C ARG A 87 -6.25 -14.91 14.13
N PRO A 88 -5.51 -13.84 14.48
CA PRO A 88 -4.79 -13.81 15.75
C PRO A 88 -5.76 -13.85 16.94
N ALA A 89 -5.36 -14.55 18.01
CA ALA A 89 -6.19 -14.70 19.21
C ALA A 89 -6.31 -13.40 20.02
N ALA A 90 -5.29 -12.55 19.99
CA ALA A 90 -5.28 -11.22 20.58
C ALA A 90 -4.58 -10.22 19.65
N THR A 91 -5.02 -8.97 19.72
CA THR A 91 -4.42 -7.81 19.07
C THR A 91 -4.43 -6.66 20.05
N GLU A 92 -3.30 -6.02 20.28
CA GLU A 92 -3.16 -4.84 21.13
C GLU A 92 -2.31 -3.81 20.41
N THR A 93 -2.65 -2.54 20.57
CA THR A 93 -1.94 -1.41 19.98
C THR A 93 -1.44 -0.50 21.08
N LEU A 94 -0.14 -0.20 21.08
CA LEU A 94 0.42 0.87 21.90
C LEU A 94 0.49 2.14 21.04
N ILE A 95 0.09 3.27 21.60
CA ILE A 95 0.18 4.58 20.95
C ILE A 95 1.09 5.46 21.81
N LEU A 96 2.06 6.10 21.16
CA LEU A 96 2.95 7.09 21.76
C LEU A 96 2.64 8.46 21.14
N TYR A 97 2.38 9.46 21.97
CA TYR A 97 1.89 10.76 21.51
C TYR A 97 2.96 11.83 21.38
N ASP A 98 2.61 12.88 20.62
CA ASP A 98 3.27 14.19 20.57
C ASP A 98 4.75 14.16 20.15
N LEU A 99 5.11 13.17 19.33
CA LEU A 99 6.39 13.16 18.65
C LEU A 99 6.29 13.87 17.30
N GLU A 100 7.30 14.67 16.99
CA GLU A 100 7.54 15.15 15.63
C GLU A 100 7.88 13.98 14.70
N ASP A 101 7.64 14.14 13.40
CA ASP A 101 7.83 13.12 12.37
C ASP A 101 9.16 12.35 12.47
N ALA A 102 10.28 13.07 12.60
CA ALA A 102 11.60 12.46 12.66
C ALA A 102 11.77 11.58 13.92
N ALA A 103 11.25 12.04 15.05
CA ALA A 103 11.27 11.32 16.32
C ALA A 103 10.30 10.12 16.31
N GLY A 104 9.09 10.30 15.77
CA GLY A 104 8.11 9.23 15.60
C GLY A 104 8.64 8.11 14.71
N LEU A 105 9.23 8.45 13.56
CA LEU A 105 9.88 7.48 12.67
C LEU A 105 11.09 6.82 13.32
N ALA A 106 11.86 7.54 14.16
CA ALA A 106 12.94 6.94 14.94
C ALA A 106 12.44 5.92 15.97
N ALA A 107 11.33 6.21 16.65
CA ALA A 107 10.67 5.28 17.56
C ALA A 107 10.16 4.03 16.82
N LEU A 108 9.53 4.21 15.64
CA LEU A 108 9.12 3.08 14.79
C LEU A 108 10.31 2.20 14.39
N ARG A 109 11.43 2.79 13.96
CA ARG A 109 12.65 2.04 13.62
C ARG A 109 13.24 1.29 14.82
N ARG A 110 13.33 1.95 15.98
CA ARG A 110 13.80 1.34 17.22
C ARG A 110 12.95 0.13 17.60
N ALA A 111 11.62 0.26 17.50
CA ALA A 111 10.71 -0.86 17.76
C ALA A 111 10.83 -1.98 16.71
N ALA A 112 10.97 -1.63 15.43
CA ALA A 112 11.14 -2.60 14.34
C ALA A 112 12.43 -3.44 14.45
N GLN A 113 13.48 -2.87 15.05
CA GLN A 113 14.76 -3.56 15.31
C GLN A 113 14.76 -4.38 16.61
N SER A 114 13.67 -4.35 17.37
CA SER A 114 13.53 -5.12 18.61
C SER A 114 13.00 -6.53 18.32
N PRO A 115 13.19 -7.50 19.24
CA PRO A 115 12.65 -8.85 19.10
C PRO A 115 11.12 -8.93 19.34
N LEU A 116 10.40 -7.80 19.38
CA LEU A 116 8.99 -7.73 19.74
C LEU A 116 8.04 -8.14 18.61
N GLU A 117 8.54 -8.47 17.41
CA GLU A 117 7.74 -9.07 16.33
C GLU A 117 6.41 -8.35 16.08
N LEU A 118 6.49 -7.02 15.93
CA LEU A 118 5.34 -6.16 15.69
C LEU A 118 4.72 -6.45 14.32
N SER A 119 3.42 -6.21 14.19
CA SER A 119 2.66 -6.46 12.96
C SER A 119 2.06 -5.20 12.34
N GLY A 120 2.25 -4.03 12.94
CA GLY A 120 1.83 -2.74 12.39
C GLY A 120 2.65 -1.61 12.98
N LEU A 121 3.08 -0.67 12.14
CA LEU A 121 3.94 0.47 12.49
C LEU A 121 3.50 1.68 11.67
N ALA A 122 2.90 2.68 12.31
CA ALA A 122 2.43 3.89 11.65
C ALA A 122 2.71 5.12 12.48
N HIS A 123 2.93 6.26 11.82
CA HIS A 123 3.06 7.55 12.48
C HIS A 123 2.15 8.56 11.79
N LEU A 124 1.25 9.18 12.55
CA LEU A 124 0.29 10.17 12.08
C LEU A 124 0.64 11.50 12.74
N PRO A 125 1.12 12.51 11.98
CA PRO A 125 1.30 13.86 12.51
C PRO A 125 -0.02 14.44 13.01
N ALA A 126 0.05 15.40 13.93
CA ALA A 126 -1.11 16.02 14.58
C ALA A 126 -2.16 16.56 13.57
N ALA A 127 -1.69 17.16 12.46
CA ALA A 127 -2.53 17.70 11.39
C ALA A 127 -3.35 16.65 10.60
N THR A 128 -3.00 15.36 10.75
CA THR A 128 -3.60 14.23 10.05
C THR A 128 -4.31 13.29 11.03
N SER A 129 -3.88 13.27 12.28
CA SER A 129 -4.48 12.48 13.35
C SER A 129 -5.89 12.97 13.74
N LYS A 130 -6.78 12.05 14.10
CA LYS A 130 -8.14 12.38 14.57
C LYS A 130 -8.16 13.02 15.95
N SER A 131 -7.20 12.68 16.80
CA SER A 131 -7.10 13.23 18.16
C SER A 131 -6.56 14.66 18.18
N GLY A 132 -6.06 15.18 17.05
CA GLY A 132 -5.34 16.44 16.98
C GLY A 132 -3.93 16.38 17.60
N ARG A 133 -3.52 15.22 18.12
CA ARG A 133 -2.18 14.93 18.64
C ARG A 133 -1.43 14.05 17.65
N ALA A 134 -0.10 14.20 17.59
CA ALA A 134 0.70 13.27 16.79
C ALA A 134 0.63 11.87 17.44
N GLU A 135 0.46 10.83 16.63
CA GLU A 135 0.27 9.45 17.10
C GLU A 135 1.25 8.50 16.43
N THR A 136 2.13 7.90 17.22
CA THR A 136 3.01 6.80 16.79
C THR A 136 2.42 5.48 17.27
N ARG A 137 1.90 4.69 16.33
CA ARG A 137 1.11 3.48 16.59
C ARG A 137 1.92 2.21 16.34
N PHE A 138 1.86 1.26 17.28
CA PHE A 138 2.55 -0.02 17.22
C PHE A 138 1.57 -1.16 17.50
N ARG A 139 1.44 -2.13 16.59
CA ARG A 139 0.54 -3.28 16.78
C ARG A 139 1.31 -4.55 17.10
N ALA A 140 0.83 -5.29 18.10
CA ALA A 140 1.21 -6.67 18.34
C ALA A 140 0.00 -7.59 18.16
N GLU A 141 0.22 -8.75 17.53
CA GLU A 141 -0.79 -9.78 17.28
C GLU A 141 -0.26 -11.15 17.68
N GLY A 142 -1.12 -12.04 18.21
CA GLY A 142 -0.72 -13.41 18.56
C GLY A 142 -1.47 -13.98 19.77
N PRO A 143 -0.85 -14.94 20.49
CA PRO A 143 -1.39 -15.45 21.75
C PRO A 143 -1.51 -14.34 22.80
N PRO A 144 -2.58 -14.30 23.63
CA PRO A 144 -2.84 -13.19 24.55
C PRO A 144 -1.71 -12.86 25.52
N SER A 145 -1.10 -13.87 26.16
CA SER A 145 0.02 -13.66 27.10
C SER A 145 1.25 -13.07 26.40
N SER A 146 1.56 -13.55 25.20
CA SER A 146 2.67 -13.05 24.37
C SER A 146 2.42 -11.62 23.89
N VAL A 147 1.19 -11.26 23.51
CA VAL A 147 0.85 -9.88 23.11
C VAL A 147 1.05 -8.93 24.28
N ARG A 148 0.50 -9.25 25.46
CA ARG A 148 0.63 -8.43 26.67
C ARG A 148 2.08 -8.19 27.05
N GLU A 149 2.90 -9.24 27.06
CA GLU A 149 4.32 -9.13 27.40
C GLU A 149 5.07 -8.23 26.41
N ARG A 150 4.81 -8.40 25.12
CA ARG A 150 5.46 -7.59 24.07
C ARG A 150 5.04 -6.13 24.14
N ILE A 151 3.79 -5.81 24.48
CA ILE A 151 3.35 -4.44 24.69
C ILE A 151 3.97 -3.83 25.96
N ASN A 152 4.09 -4.58 27.05
CA ASN A 152 4.79 -4.11 28.25
C ASN A 152 6.27 -3.83 27.98
N SER A 153 6.94 -4.74 27.28
CA SER A 153 8.33 -4.57 26.85
C SER A 153 8.48 -3.37 25.90
N LEU A 154 7.52 -3.17 24.99
CA LEU A 154 7.50 -2.00 24.10
C LEU A 154 7.34 -0.70 24.89
N ALA A 155 6.40 -0.65 25.84
CA ALA A 155 6.20 0.52 26.70
C ALA A 155 7.47 0.85 27.51
N THR A 156 8.22 -0.16 27.96
CA THR A 156 9.53 0.05 28.59
C THR A 156 10.56 0.61 27.61
N LEU A 157 10.56 0.12 26.36
CA LEU A 157 11.52 0.52 25.33
C LEU A 157 11.36 1.98 24.87
N ILE A 158 10.11 2.45 24.75
CA ILE A 158 9.79 3.75 24.14
C ILE A 158 9.03 4.72 25.05
N GLY A 159 8.56 4.29 26.22
CA GLY A 159 7.73 5.12 27.11
C GLY A 159 8.45 6.35 27.67
N SER A 160 9.78 6.37 27.73
CA SER A 160 10.53 7.57 28.10
C SER A 160 10.49 8.68 27.05
N LEU A 161 9.99 8.40 25.84
CA LEU A 161 9.90 9.36 24.75
C LEU A 161 8.63 10.22 24.82
N GLY A 162 7.62 9.84 25.62
CA GLY A 162 6.37 10.58 25.71
C GLY A 162 5.22 9.77 26.33
N GLU A 163 4.05 10.38 26.41
CA GLU A 163 2.84 9.76 26.93
C GLU A 163 2.41 8.58 26.04
N THR A 164 1.98 7.47 26.66
CA THR A 164 1.49 6.29 25.95
C THR A 164 0.10 5.86 26.39
N THR A 165 -0.74 5.43 25.43
CA THR A 165 -2.01 4.74 25.69
C THR A 165 -2.02 3.38 24.99
N ARG A 166 -3.01 2.55 25.35
CA ARG A 166 -3.23 1.22 24.77
C ARG A 166 -4.65 1.15 24.21
N GLU A 167 -4.79 0.59 23.01
CA GLU A 167 -6.06 0.27 22.37
C GLU A 167 -6.11 -1.24 22.09
N ASP A 168 -7.28 -1.85 22.27
CA ASP A 168 -7.56 -3.22 21.83
C ASP A 168 -8.95 -3.31 21.18
N GLY A 169 -9.35 -4.54 20.80
CA GLY A 169 -10.69 -4.80 20.29
C GLY A 169 -11.07 -4.00 19.03
N THR A 170 -12.31 -3.50 19.01
CA THR A 170 -12.91 -2.82 17.85
C THR A 170 -12.28 -1.45 17.57
N GLU A 171 -11.82 -0.75 18.59
CA GLU A 171 -11.19 0.57 18.45
C GLU A 171 -9.82 0.46 17.76
N ALA A 172 -8.97 -0.46 18.24
CA ALA A 172 -7.69 -0.75 17.61
C ALA A 172 -7.88 -1.21 16.15
N GLU A 173 -8.84 -2.09 15.90
CA GLU A 173 -9.15 -2.56 14.54
C GLU A 173 -9.59 -1.42 13.62
N ALA A 174 -10.48 -0.54 14.10
CA ALA A 174 -10.93 0.63 13.35
C ALA A 174 -9.77 1.61 13.05
N GLY A 175 -8.87 1.82 14.00
CA GLY A 175 -7.67 2.65 13.82
C GLY A 175 -6.76 2.11 12.71
N TRP A 176 -6.46 0.81 12.72
CA TRP A 176 -5.61 0.19 11.68
C TRP A 176 -6.31 0.11 10.32
N CYS A 177 -7.62 -0.12 10.28
CA CYS A 177 -8.40 -0.01 9.04
C CYS A 177 -8.34 1.42 8.49
N ALA A 178 -8.43 2.44 9.35
CA ALA A 178 -8.31 3.83 8.94
C ALA A 178 -6.93 4.15 8.33
N VAL A 179 -5.85 3.65 8.92
CA VAL A 179 -4.48 3.77 8.37
C VAL A 179 -4.36 3.07 7.01
N GLY A 180 -4.88 1.84 6.88
CA GLY A 180 -4.83 1.08 5.63
C GLY A 180 -5.64 1.71 4.49
N ASP A 181 -6.76 2.34 4.83
CA ASP A 181 -7.67 2.97 3.87
C ASP A 181 -7.38 4.46 3.62
N ALA A 182 -6.26 4.99 4.11
CA ALA A 182 -5.93 6.42 4.05
C ALA A 182 -7.09 7.34 4.47
N GLN A 183 -7.86 6.88 5.46
CA GLN A 183 -8.94 7.67 6.02
C GLN A 183 -8.46 8.99 6.66
N PRO A 184 -7.27 9.08 7.27
CA PRO A 184 -6.75 10.35 7.78
C PRO A 184 -6.63 11.46 6.73
N LEU A 185 -6.61 11.11 5.44
CA LEU A 185 -6.53 12.06 4.31
C LEU A 185 -7.78 12.02 3.43
N ARG A 186 -8.87 11.39 3.89
CA ARG A 186 -10.06 11.15 3.05
C ARG A 186 -10.71 12.43 2.55
N ASP A 187 -10.72 13.45 3.39
CA ASP A 187 -11.36 14.77 3.27
C ASP A 187 -10.50 15.75 2.47
N ALA A 188 -9.29 15.37 2.10
CA ALA A 188 -8.52 16.17 1.17
C ALA A 188 -9.28 16.28 -0.16
N ASP A 189 -9.77 17.49 -0.45
CA ASP A 189 -10.35 17.87 -1.76
C ASP A 189 -9.34 17.79 -2.91
N THR A 190 -8.08 17.49 -2.57
CA THR A 190 -6.98 17.26 -3.50
C THR A 190 -6.77 15.78 -3.79
N HIS A 191 -5.88 15.51 -4.72
CA HIS A 191 -5.43 14.18 -5.06
C HIS A 191 -4.53 13.57 -3.96
N LEU A 192 -4.52 12.24 -3.89
CA LEU A 192 -3.69 11.48 -2.96
C LEU A 192 -2.57 10.78 -3.70
N TRP A 193 -1.37 10.83 -3.12
CA TRP A 193 -0.24 10.02 -3.52
C TRP A 193 0.04 8.93 -2.50
N ARG A 194 0.47 7.78 -3.01
CA ARG A 194 1.05 6.70 -2.22
C ARG A 194 2.51 6.54 -2.64
N VAL A 195 3.43 6.76 -1.71
CA VAL A 195 4.87 6.77 -1.97
C VAL A 195 5.55 5.66 -1.19
N ALA A 196 6.15 4.70 -1.89
CA ALA A 196 6.93 3.63 -1.28
C ALA A 196 8.43 3.91 -1.45
N LEU A 197 9.20 3.85 -0.37
CA LEU A 197 10.59 4.31 -0.30
C LEU A 197 11.33 3.70 0.90
N PRO A 198 12.67 3.85 0.99
CA PRO A 198 13.41 3.50 2.20
C PRO A 198 12.91 4.27 3.45
N PRO A 199 12.64 3.60 4.59
CA PRO A 199 12.10 4.28 5.79
C PRO A 199 12.99 5.39 6.36
N THR A 200 14.28 5.37 6.08
CA THR A 200 15.26 6.39 6.50
C THR A 200 15.01 7.74 5.85
N ASP A 201 14.44 7.76 4.65
CA ASP A 201 14.22 8.96 3.85
C ASP A 201 12.81 9.54 4.01
N ALA A 202 11.94 8.87 4.76
CA ALA A 202 10.52 9.17 4.82
C ALA A 202 10.21 10.62 5.23
N ALA A 203 10.81 11.11 6.33
CA ALA A 203 10.61 12.48 6.81
C ALA A 203 11.09 13.52 5.79
N ARG A 204 12.28 13.30 5.20
CA ARG A 204 12.87 14.19 4.20
C ARG A 204 11.97 14.29 2.96
N VAL A 205 11.52 13.15 2.44
CA VAL A 205 10.65 13.10 1.26
C VAL A 205 9.30 13.75 1.54
N ALA A 206 8.69 13.51 2.71
CA ALA A 206 7.44 14.17 3.09
C ALA A 206 7.60 15.69 3.14
N ALA A 207 8.65 16.19 3.80
CA ALA A 207 8.94 17.63 3.90
C ALA A 207 9.20 18.30 2.53
N GLN A 208 9.82 17.58 1.59
CA GLN A 208 10.13 18.08 0.24
C GLN A 208 9.00 17.83 -0.79
N SER A 209 7.92 17.15 -0.40
CA SER A 209 6.87 16.71 -1.32
C SER A 209 5.94 17.82 -1.83
N GLY A 210 5.90 18.97 -1.13
CA GLY A 210 4.89 20.01 -1.37
C GLY A 210 3.46 19.60 -1.01
N ALA A 211 3.27 18.44 -0.38
CA ALA A 211 1.98 18.03 0.16
C ALA A 211 1.63 18.82 1.43
N LYS A 212 0.33 18.99 1.69
CA LYS A 212 -0.14 19.76 2.87
C LYS A 212 -0.34 18.91 4.11
N ARG A 213 -0.70 17.64 3.91
CA ARG A 213 -0.94 16.65 4.96
C ARG A 213 -0.40 15.32 4.52
N TRP A 214 0.09 14.56 5.48
CA TRP A 214 0.62 13.23 5.25
C TRP A 214 0.58 12.39 6.51
N TYR A 215 0.82 11.09 6.35
CA TYR A 215 1.16 10.18 7.43
C TYR A 215 1.98 9.00 6.87
N TYR A 216 2.57 8.24 7.79
CA TYR A 216 3.50 7.16 7.50
C TYR A 216 2.90 5.82 7.92
N ASP A 217 3.11 4.79 7.09
CA ASP A 217 2.79 3.39 7.38
C ASP A 217 4.05 2.53 7.12
N TRP A 218 4.01 1.26 7.51
CA TRP A 218 5.10 0.30 7.40
C TRP A 218 6.42 0.82 7.98
N GLY A 219 6.36 1.52 9.12
CA GLY A 219 7.54 2.07 9.77
C GLY A 219 8.21 3.23 9.02
N GLY A 220 7.51 3.87 8.08
CA GLY A 220 8.07 4.87 7.16
C GLY A 220 8.38 4.34 5.77
N GLY A 221 8.22 3.04 5.52
CA GLY A 221 8.38 2.46 4.18
C GLY A 221 7.27 2.84 3.20
N LEU A 222 6.20 3.46 3.70
CA LEU A 222 5.08 4.00 2.92
C LEU A 222 4.69 5.36 3.46
N ILE A 223 4.48 6.32 2.57
CA ILE A 223 3.90 7.63 2.88
C ILE A 223 2.60 7.78 2.08
N TRP A 224 1.57 8.24 2.77
CA TRP A 224 0.38 8.78 2.13
C TRP A 224 0.45 10.30 2.18
N LEU A 225 0.31 10.95 1.03
CA LEU A 225 0.40 12.40 0.87
C LEU A 225 -0.92 12.93 0.28
N ALA A 226 -1.39 14.06 0.78
CA ALA A 226 -2.51 14.82 0.21
C ALA A 226 -2.02 16.12 -0.45
N GLY A 227 -2.24 16.24 -1.76
CA GLY A 227 -1.75 17.34 -2.58
C GLY A 227 -0.33 17.11 -3.13
N GLY A 228 0.36 18.21 -3.46
CA GLY A 228 1.69 18.21 -4.10
C GLY A 228 1.66 17.79 -5.57
N ASP A 229 2.47 18.40 -6.43
CA ASP A 229 2.52 18.04 -7.84
C ASP A 229 3.46 16.86 -8.12
N ALA A 230 3.29 16.23 -9.28
CA ALA A 230 4.04 15.04 -9.64
C ALA A 230 5.55 15.28 -9.80
N HIS A 231 5.95 16.47 -10.26
CA HIS A 231 7.36 16.80 -10.46
C HIS A 231 8.06 16.94 -9.11
N THR A 232 7.47 17.70 -8.19
CA THR A 232 8.01 17.90 -6.84
C THR A 232 8.09 16.59 -6.06
N ILE A 233 7.02 15.80 -6.03
CA ILE A 233 6.98 14.54 -5.27
C ILE A 233 7.98 13.52 -5.80
N ARG A 234 8.08 13.36 -7.12
CA ARG A 234 9.03 12.43 -7.74
C ARG A 234 10.47 12.94 -7.64
N GLY A 235 10.66 14.26 -7.70
CA GLY A 235 11.94 14.91 -7.46
C GLY A 235 12.45 14.67 -6.04
N ALA A 236 11.56 14.72 -5.04
CA ALA A 236 11.91 14.48 -3.64
C ALA A 236 12.47 13.06 -3.39
N LEU A 237 12.06 12.06 -4.18
CA LEU A 237 12.66 10.71 -4.13
C LEU A 237 14.14 10.73 -4.50
N GLY A 238 14.55 11.57 -5.46
CA GLY A 238 15.95 11.75 -5.85
C GLY A 238 16.73 10.44 -5.97
N ALA A 239 17.87 10.36 -5.28
CA ALA A 239 18.75 9.19 -5.28
C ALA A 239 18.34 8.08 -4.30
N CYS A 240 17.45 8.31 -3.32
CA CYS A 240 17.02 7.24 -2.41
C CYS A 240 16.14 6.20 -3.12
N GLY A 241 15.65 6.53 -4.32
CA GLY A 241 14.75 5.70 -5.10
C GLY A 241 13.37 5.61 -4.44
N GLY A 242 12.51 4.77 -5.03
CA GLY A 242 11.12 4.60 -4.59
C GLY A 242 10.12 4.79 -5.72
N HIS A 243 8.84 4.68 -5.39
CA HIS A 243 7.75 4.78 -6.34
C HIS A 243 6.64 5.66 -5.80
N ALA A 244 6.30 6.73 -6.53
CA ALA A 244 5.15 7.57 -6.24
C ALA A 244 3.99 7.24 -7.20
N THR A 245 2.87 6.79 -6.63
CA THR A 245 1.64 6.48 -7.36
C THR A 245 0.56 7.53 -7.07
N LEU A 246 0.00 8.15 -8.11
CA LEU A 246 -1.16 9.03 -8.02
C LEU A 246 -2.42 8.18 -7.75
N PHE A 247 -2.66 7.92 -6.48
CA PHE A 247 -3.61 6.91 -6.03
C PHE A 247 -5.07 7.35 -6.24
N ARG A 248 -5.39 8.60 -5.87
CA ARG A 248 -6.72 9.22 -6.04
C ARG A 248 -6.56 10.56 -6.72
N ALA A 249 -7.28 10.81 -7.81
CA ALA A 249 -7.28 12.09 -8.50
C ALA A 249 -8.50 12.20 -9.42
N SER A 250 -8.84 13.43 -9.83
CA SER A 250 -9.89 13.67 -10.82
C SER A 250 -9.53 13.03 -12.16
N ALA A 251 -10.54 12.74 -12.98
CA ALA A 251 -10.32 12.21 -14.33
C ALA A 251 -9.50 13.18 -15.21
N ALA A 252 -9.70 14.49 -15.03
CA ALA A 252 -8.92 15.52 -15.72
C ALA A 252 -7.44 15.44 -15.37
N MET A 253 -7.11 15.33 -14.07
CA MET A 253 -5.72 15.22 -13.64
C MET A 253 -5.07 13.92 -14.12
N ARG A 254 -5.78 12.78 -14.05
CA ARG A 254 -5.26 11.48 -14.52
C ARG A 254 -4.96 11.44 -16.03
N ARG A 255 -5.54 12.35 -16.83
CA ARG A 255 -5.20 12.49 -18.25
C ARG A 255 -3.88 13.23 -18.49
N GLN A 256 -3.46 14.07 -17.54
CA GLN A 256 -2.28 14.91 -17.67
C GLN A 256 -1.09 14.37 -16.88
N VAL A 257 -1.36 13.78 -15.72
CA VAL A 257 -0.35 13.27 -14.79
C VAL A 257 -0.30 11.75 -14.88
N PRO A 258 0.83 11.16 -15.29
CA PRO A 258 1.01 9.71 -15.27
C PRO A 258 0.76 9.16 -13.87
N VAL A 259 -0.02 8.08 -13.76
CA VAL A 259 -0.43 7.53 -12.46
C VAL A 259 0.75 6.87 -11.74
N PHE A 260 1.59 6.14 -12.45
CA PHE A 260 2.69 5.36 -11.89
C PHE A 260 4.01 6.12 -11.95
N GLN A 261 4.96 5.70 -11.12
CA GLN A 261 6.34 6.18 -11.21
C GLN A 261 6.90 5.87 -12.61
N PRO A 262 7.57 6.83 -13.27
CA PRO A 262 8.25 6.58 -14.54
C PRO A 262 9.21 5.39 -14.44
N GLN A 263 9.17 4.52 -15.44
CA GLN A 263 10.05 3.36 -15.55
C GLN A 263 11.19 3.63 -16.54
N SER A 264 12.25 2.83 -16.47
CA SER A 264 13.28 2.83 -17.52
C SER A 264 12.70 2.35 -18.85
N ALA A 265 13.27 2.80 -19.97
CA ALA A 265 12.82 2.40 -21.30
C ALA A 265 12.84 0.88 -21.51
N ALA A 266 13.84 0.18 -20.95
CA ALA A 266 13.94 -1.26 -21.04
C ALA A 266 12.79 -1.98 -20.30
N LEU A 267 12.42 -1.51 -19.10
CA LEU A 267 11.31 -2.08 -18.34
C LEU A 267 9.96 -1.78 -19.02
N ALA A 268 9.77 -0.56 -19.53
CA ALA A 268 8.58 -0.19 -20.27
C ALA A 268 8.40 -1.05 -21.54
N ALA A 269 9.48 -1.31 -22.28
CA ALA A 269 9.46 -2.18 -23.45
C ALA A 269 9.15 -3.64 -23.10
N LEU A 270 9.61 -4.13 -21.94
CA LEU A 270 9.25 -5.46 -21.45
C LEU A 270 7.77 -5.52 -21.06
N GLU A 271 7.28 -4.55 -20.30
CA GLU A 271 5.87 -4.45 -19.89
C GLU A 271 4.95 -4.44 -21.12
N GLU A 272 5.33 -3.69 -22.16
CA GLU A 272 4.55 -3.61 -23.40
C GLU A 272 4.50 -4.94 -24.17
N ARG A 273 5.64 -5.67 -24.25
CA ARG A 273 5.65 -7.01 -24.86
C ARG A 273 4.77 -8.00 -24.10
N VAL A 274 4.79 -7.94 -22.76
CA VAL A 274 3.90 -8.77 -21.94
C VAL A 274 2.45 -8.40 -22.18
N ARG A 275 2.11 -7.11 -22.17
CA ARG A 275 0.75 -6.62 -22.45
C ARG A 275 0.26 -7.11 -23.81
N LYS A 276 1.04 -6.93 -24.87
CA LYS A 276 0.71 -7.43 -26.22
C LYS A 276 0.56 -8.95 -26.31
N GLY A 277 1.28 -9.70 -25.48
CA GLY A 277 1.11 -11.16 -25.40
C GLY A 277 -0.30 -11.55 -24.93
N PHE A 278 -0.79 -10.87 -23.89
CA PHE A 278 -2.07 -11.16 -23.25
C PHE A 278 -3.27 -10.46 -23.90
N ASP A 279 -3.08 -9.23 -24.39
CA ASP A 279 -4.11 -8.34 -24.92
C ASP A 279 -3.58 -7.58 -26.17
N PRO A 280 -3.46 -8.27 -27.34
CA PRO A 280 -2.91 -7.68 -28.56
C PRO A 280 -3.69 -6.44 -29.05
N GLU A 281 -5.01 -6.46 -28.87
CA GLU A 281 -5.93 -5.41 -29.34
C GLU A 281 -6.12 -4.28 -28.30
N CYS A 282 -5.45 -4.36 -27.15
CA CYS A 282 -5.53 -3.38 -26.07
C CYS A 282 -6.97 -3.10 -25.60
N ILE A 283 -7.82 -4.12 -25.53
CA ILE A 283 -9.23 -3.96 -25.11
C ILE A 283 -9.39 -3.93 -23.59
N LEU A 284 -8.42 -4.47 -22.84
CA LEU A 284 -8.48 -4.58 -21.39
C LEU A 284 -7.90 -3.34 -20.70
N ASN A 285 -8.79 -2.52 -20.13
CA ASN A 285 -8.44 -1.30 -19.39
C ASN A 285 -7.43 -0.36 -20.12
N PRO A 286 -7.69 0.02 -21.39
CA PRO A 286 -6.79 0.86 -22.17
C PRO A 286 -6.59 2.22 -21.51
N GLY A 287 -5.33 2.65 -21.39
CA GLY A 287 -4.98 3.92 -20.75
C GLY A 287 -4.78 3.84 -19.23
N ARG A 288 -4.96 2.66 -18.61
CA ARG A 288 -4.92 2.53 -17.15
C ARG A 288 -3.52 2.60 -16.56
N MET A 289 -2.58 1.86 -17.14
CA MET A 289 -1.18 1.75 -16.69
C MET A 289 -0.27 2.73 -17.41
N GLN A 290 -0.49 2.90 -18.70
CA GLN A 290 0.24 3.82 -19.57
C GLN A 290 -0.77 4.74 -20.26
N PRO A 291 -0.41 6.00 -20.55
CA PRO A 291 -1.25 6.88 -21.36
C PRO A 291 -1.62 6.18 -22.67
N ARG A 292 -2.85 6.37 -23.16
CA ARG A 292 -3.15 5.92 -24.52
C ARG A 292 -2.17 6.60 -25.47
N PRO A 293 -1.60 5.89 -26.46
CA PRO A 293 -1.02 6.56 -27.61
C PRO A 293 -2.06 7.57 -28.10
N ALA A 294 -1.65 8.82 -28.35
CA ALA A 294 -2.53 9.75 -29.03
C ALA A 294 -3.05 9.00 -30.26
N ALA A 295 -4.38 8.90 -30.40
CA ALA A 295 -4.96 8.26 -31.56
C ALA A 295 -4.25 8.89 -32.77
N ALA A 296 -3.50 8.08 -33.52
CA ALA A 296 -3.07 8.50 -34.83
C ALA A 296 -4.37 8.90 -35.50
N ALA A 297 -4.52 10.19 -35.80
CA ALA A 297 -5.71 10.73 -36.41
C ALA A 297 -5.97 9.86 -37.65
N THR A 298 -6.97 8.99 -37.54
CA THR A 298 -7.34 8.10 -38.63
C THR A 298 -7.83 9.01 -39.73
N ARG A 299 -7.04 9.10 -40.80
CA ARG A 299 -7.50 9.58 -42.10
C ARG A 299 -8.51 8.59 -42.68
#